data_AF-A0A8I1S5S0-F1
#
_entry.id   AF-A0A8I1S5S0-F1
#
_cell.length_a   1.000
_cell.length_b   1.000
_cell.length_c   1.000
_cell.angle_alpha   90.00
_cell.angle_beta   90.00
_cell.angle_gamma   90.00
#
_symmetry.space_group_name_H-M   'P 1'
#
loop_
_entity.id
_entity.type
_entity.pdbx_description
1 polymer ?
#
loop_
_entity_poly.entity_id
_entity_poly.type
_entity_poly.pdbx_seq_one_letter_code
_entity_poly.pdbx_strand_id
1 'polypeptide(L)'
;MKTPIIAAAMLLLSAAVPAMAAGDAATCQNLSKDVATAMASAIGDTSPARVEQLRGQQSCQSGQWDNGAVHYRKALRMLGRSETVHAPAG
;
A
#
# COMPACT_ATOMS: atom_id res chain seq x y z
N MET A 1 -5.08 3.49 60.35
CA MET A 1 -4.25 2.34 59.92
C MET A 1 -3.99 2.52 58.42
N LYS A 2 -2.95 3.26 58.01
CA LYS A 2 -1.58 2.83 57.66
C LYS A 2 -1.54 1.91 56.40
N THR A 3 -1.57 2.55 55.21
CA THR A 3 -0.79 2.36 53.94
C THR A 3 -0.12 1.02 53.58
N PRO A 4 0.45 0.87 52.37
CA PRO A 4 -0.05 0.93 50.98
C PRO A 4 0.37 -0.37 50.21
N ILE A 5 0.82 -0.31 48.94
CA ILE A 5 1.46 -1.38 48.11
C ILE A 5 0.40 -2.20 47.33
N ILE A 6 0.40 -2.38 45.99
CA ILE A 6 1.48 -2.51 45.00
C ILE A 6 1.02 -1.90 43.67
N ALA A 7 1.86 -1.03 43.11
CA ALA A 7 1.85 -0.70 41.69
C ALA A 7 2.25 -1.95 40.90
N ALA A 8 1.32 -2.55 40.15
CA ALA A 8 1.64 -3.55 39.14
C ALA A 8 1.67 -2.84 37.78
N ALA A 9 2.83 -2.29 37.46
CA ALA A 9 3.20 -2.01 36.09
C ALA A 9 3.22 -3.35 35.33
N MET A 10 2.29 -3.56 34.41
CA MET A 10 2.45 -4.51 33.33
C MET A 10 2.44 -3.75 32.02
N LEU A 11 3.64 -3.26 31.69
CA LEU A 11 4.10 -3.05 30.33
C LEU A 11 3.96 -4.38 29.58
N LEU A 12 2.94 -4.52 28.74
CA LEU A 12 2.83 -5.66 27.85
C LEU A 12 2.73 -5.19 26.40
N LEU A 13 3.90 -5.30 25.77
CA LEU A 13 4.17 -5.58 24.37
C LEU A 13 3.64 -4.54 23.38
N SER A 14 4.55 -3.61 23.07
CA SER A 14 4.73 -3.11 21.70
C SER A 14 4.96 -4.28 20.76
N ALA A 15 3.90 -4.99 20.38
CA ALA A 15 3.92 -5.70 19.11
C ALA A 15 4.01 -4.60 18.06
N ALA A 16 5.23 -4.25 17.68
CA ALA A 16 5.50 -3.69 16.38
C ALA A 16 5.08 -4.75 15.36
N VAL A 17 3.76 -4.86 15.16
CA VAL A 17 3.25 -5.28 13.87
C VAL A 17 3.96 -4.32 12.91
N PRO A 18 4.68 -4.82 11.89
CA PRO A 18 5.05 -3.95 10.80
C PRO A 18 3.76 -3.23 10.44
N ALA A 19 3.74 -1.90 10.57
CA ALA A 19 2.68 -1.11 10.04
C ALA A 19 2.67 -1.46 8.55
N MET A 20 1.88 -2.47 8.18
CA MET A 20 1.54 -2.70 6.80
C MET A 20 0.88 -1.39 6.43
N ALA A 21 1.62 -0.59 5.65
CA ALA A 21 1.27 0.78 5.34
C ALA A 21 -0.22 0.79 5.00
N ALA A 22 -1.03 1.37 5.88
CA ALA A 22 -2.45 1.56 5.64
C ALA A 22 -2.49 2.38 4.35
N GLY A 23 -2.84 1.72 3.24
CA GLY A 23 -2.89 2.38 1.95
C GLY A 23 -3.92 3.49 2.08
N ASP A 24 -3.52 4.71 1.83
CA ASP A 24 -4.42 5.84 1.77
C ASP A 24 -4.75 6.17 0.31
N ALA A 25 -5.66 7.11 0.11
CA ALA A 25 -6.00 7.58 -1.23
C ALA A 25 -4.77 8.11 -1.99
N ALA A 26 -3.78 8.68 -1.30
CA ALA A 26 -2.55 9.19 -1.90
C ALA A 26 -1.69 8.03 -2.48
N THR A 27 -1.61 6.91 -1.78
CA THR A 27 -0.94 5.69 -2.22
C THR A 27 -1.55 5.17 -3.52
N CYS A 28 -2.89 5.09 -3.57
CA CYS A 28 -3.61 4.72 -4.79
C CYS A 28 -3.34 5.68 -5.96
N GLN A 29 -3.31 6.99 -5.71
CA GLN A 29 -3.01 7.98 -6.74
C GLN A 29 -1.57 7.84 -7.27
N ASN A 30 -0.58 7.71 -6.39
CA ASN A 30 0.82 7.56 -6.77
C ASN A 30 1.04 6.27 -7.58
N LEU A 31 0.51 5.15 -7.10
CA LEU A 31 0.60 3.88 -7.82
C LEU A 31 -0.10 3.92 -9.19
N SER A 32 -1.25 4.60 -9.31
CA SER A 32 -1.92 4.76 -10.60
C SER A 32 -1.09 5.55 -11.61
N LYS A 33 -0.38 6.60 -11.16
CA LYS A 33 0.54 7.38 -11.99
C LYS A 33 1.73 6.51 -12.42
N ASP A 34 2.33 5.79 -11.48
CA ASP A 34 3.44 4.89 -11.77
C ASP A 34 3.05 3.83 -12.81
N VAL A 35 1.87 3.22 -12.69
CA VAL A 35 1.35 2.25 -13.67
C VAL A 35 1.14 2.90 -15.03
N ALA A 36 0.55 4.10 -15.08
CA ALA A 36 0.36 4.82 -16.34
C ALA A 36 1.70 5.13 -17.04
N THR A 37 2.70 5.59 -16.30
CA THR A 37 4.05 5.84 -16.82
C THR A 37 4.73 4.55 -17.29
N ALA A 38 4.59 3.46 -16.53
CA ALA A 38 5.11 2.16 -16.90
C ALA A 38 4.44 1.64 -18.18
N MET A 39 3.12 1.78 -18.31
CA MET A 39 2.38 1.37 -19.51
C MET A 39 2.76 2.19 -20.75
N ALA A 40 2.99 3.49 -20.60
CA ALA A 40 3.37 4.37 -21.71
C ALA A 40 4.75 4.01 -22.33
N SER A 41 5.62 3.35 -21.56
CA SER A 41 6.96 2.95 -21.99
C SER A 41 7.14 1.44 -22.15
N ALA A 42 6.08 0.65 -21.94
CA ALA A 42 6.14 -0.79 -22.03
C ALA A 42 6.21 -1.25 -23.49
N ILE A 43 7.05 -2.27 -23.73
CA ILE A 43 7.21 -2.92 -25.04
C ILE A 43 6.68 -4.35 -24.90
N GLY A 44 5.77 -4.75 -25.77
CA GLY A 44 5.14 -6.09 -25.75
C GLY A 44 3.68 -6.07 -25.29
N ASP A 45 3.15 -7.25 -24.97
CA ASP A 45 1.76 -7.40 -24.52
C ASP A 45 1.58 -6.88 -23.08
N THR A 46 0.79 -5.82 -22.95
CA THR A 46 0.46 -5.19 -21.67
C THR A 46 -0.93 -5.58 -21.16
N SER A 47 -1.65 -6.46 -21.86
CA SER A 47 -3.02 -6.85 -21.51
C SER A 47 -3.14 -7.38 -20.07
N PRO A 48 -2.23 -8.25 -19.57
CA PRO A 48 -2.30 -8.72 -18.18
C PRO A 48 -2.12 -7.58 -17.16
N ALA A 49 -1.17 -6.67 -17.41
CA ALA A 49 -0.93 -5.52 -16.55
C ALA A 49 -2.13 -4.55 -16.56
N ARG A 50 -2.79 -4.38 -17.71
CA ARG A 50 -3.99 -3.55 -17.85
C ARG A 50 -5.17 -4.09 -17.06
N VAL A 51 -5.35 -5.42 -17.00
CA VAL A 51 -6.38 -6.05 -16.17
C VAL A 51 -6.15 -5.72 -14.70
N GLU A 52 -4.91 -5.82 -14.23
CA GLU A 52 -4.56 -5.49 -12.84
C GLU A 52 -4.69 -3.99 -12.55
N GLN A 53 -4.33 -3.12 -13.50
CA GLN A 53 -4.58 -1.68 -13.39
C GLN A 53 -6.07 -1.38 -13.15
N LEU A 54 -6.97 -1.99 -13.92
CA LEU A 54 -8.41 -1.77 -13.81
C LEU A 54 -8.98 -2.26 -12.47
N ARG A 55 -8.50 -3.41 -11.98
CA ARG A 55 -8.86 -3.91 -10.63
C ARG A 55 -8.37 -2.99 -9.53
N GLY A 56 -7.16 -2.44 -9.69
CA GLY A 56 -6.59 -1.43 -8.81
C GLY A 56 -7.46 -0.18 -8.76
N GLN A 57 -7.81 0.34 -9.94
CA GLN A 57 -8.68 1.50 -10.09
C GLN A 57 -10.04 1.30 -9.41
N GLN A 58 -10.71 0.18 -9.69
CA GLN A 58 -12.02 -0.12 -9.11
C GLN A 58 -11.97 -0.20 -7.59
N SER A 59 -10.95 -0.87 -7.05
CA SER A 59 -10.78 -1.04 -5.61
C SER A 59 -10.52 0.29 -4.92
N CYS A 60 -9.59 1.10 -5.46
CA CYS A 60 -9.34 2.45 -4.94
C CYS A 60 -10.59 3.32 -5.03
N GLN A 61 -11.32 3.33 -6.16
CA GLN A 61 -12.56 4.11 -6.29
C GLN A 61 -13.64 3.69 -5.28
N SER A 62 -13.61 2.43 -4.83
CA SER A 62 -14.53 1.88 -3.83
C SER A 62 -14.04 2.07 -2.38
N GLY A 63 -12.94 2.78 -2.16
CA GLY A 63 -12.34 2.99 -0.84
C GLY A 63 -11.56 1.79 -0.29
N GLN A 64 -11.39 0.73 -1.09
CA GLN A 64 -10.58 -0.44 -0.74
C GLN A 64 -9.12 -0.17 -1.12
N TRP A 65 -8.51 0.77 -0.41
CA TRP A 65 -7.19 1.31 -0.76
C TRP A 65 -6.08 0.25 -0.77
N ASP A 66 -6.06 -0.62 0.24
CA ASP A 66 -5.07 -1.71 0.33
C ASP A 66 -5.20 -2.69 -0.85
N ASN A 67 -6.43 -3.07 -1.17
CA ASN A 67 -6.72 -3.95 -2.31
C ASN A 67 -6.33 -3.29 -3.63
N GLY A 68 -6.63 -1.99 -3.77
CA GLY A 68 -6.22 -1.20 -4.92
C GLY A 68 -4.71 -1.11 -5.09
N ALA A 69 -3.97 -0.87 -4.01
CA ALA A 69 -2.52 -0.85 -4.00
C ALA A 69 -1.91 -2.20 -4.39
N VAL A 70 -2.48 -3.32 -3.90
CA VAL A 70 -2.04 -4.67 -4.28
C VAL A 70 -2.14 -4.89 -5.79
N HIS A 71 -3.26 -4.52 -6.39
CA HIS A 71 -3.49 -4.67 -7.83
C HIS A 71 -2.58 -3.77 -8.67
N TYR A 72 -2.39 -2.49 -8.30
CA TYR A 72 -1.45 -1.63 -9.01
C TYR A 72 0.00 -2.10 -8.91
N ARG A 73 0.45 -2.56 -7.72
CA ARG A 73 1.79 -3.15 -7.57
C ARG A 73 1.96 -4.40 -8.42
N LYS A 74 0.91 -5.20 -8.59
CA LYS A 74 0.93 -6.37 -9.47
C LYS A 74 1.04 -5.96 -10.95
N ALA A 75 0.32 -4.92 -11.37
CA ALA A 75 0.46 -4.34 -12.70
C ALA A 75 1.90 -3.85 -12.96
N LEU A 76 2.51 -3.13 -12.01
CA LEU A 76 3.91 -2.69 -12.11
C LEU A 76 4.88 -3.85 -12.27
N ARG A 77 4.74 -4.92 -11.47
CA ARG A 77 5.59 -6.12 -11.59
C ARG A 77 5.46 -6.79 -12.95
N MET A 78 4.26 -6.86 -13.52
CA MET A 78 4.05 -7.39 -14.87
C MET A 78 4.72 -6.54 -15.94
N LEU A 79 4.84 -5.22 -15.71
CA LEU A 79 5.55 -4.28 -16.57
C LEU A 79 7.06 -4.24 -16.30
N GLY A 80 7.59 -5.14 -15.46
CA GLY A 80 9.01 -5.18 -15.08
C GLY A 80 9.45 -4.00 -14.22
N ARG A 81 8.51 -3.34 -13.54
CA ARG A 81 8.73 -2.13 -12.74
C ARG A 81 8.45 -2.42 -11.27
N SER A 82 9.12 -1.67 -10.39
CA SER A 82 8.76 -1.60 -8.96
C SER A 82 8.06 -0.28 -8.69
N GLU A 83 7.23 -0.23 -7.63
CA GLU A 83 6.66 1.04 -7.17
C GLU A 83 7.78 2.01 -6.82
N THR A 84 7.63 3.28 -7.23
CA THR A 84 8.57 4.29 -6.77
C THR A 84 8.28 4.55 -5.30
N VAL A 85 9.30 4.42 -4.44
CA VAL A 85 9.17 4.71 -3.01
C VAL A 85 8.92 6.21 -2.88
N HIS A 86 7.64 6.59 -2.80
CA HIS A 86 7.24 7.93 -2.44
C HIS A 86 7.54 8.07 -0.94
N ALA A 87 8.62 8.77 -0.60
CA ALA A 87 8.93 9.07 0.79
C ALA A 87 7.69 9.71 1.44
N PRO A 88 7.25 9.24 2.62
CA PRO A 88 6.17 9.92 3.34
C PRO A 88 6.65 11.36 3.60
N ALA A 89 5.84 12.33 3.19
CA ALA A 89 6.05 13.70 3.63
C ALA A 89 5.97 13.69 5.17
N GLY A 90 7.11 13.98 5.80
CA GLY A 90 7.24 14.02 7.26
C GLY A 90 6.46 15.15 7.90
#